data_AF-J3PGU1-F1
#
_entry.id   AF-J3PGU1-F1
#
_cell.length_a   1.000
_cell.length_b   1.000
_cell.length_c   1.000
_cell.angle_alpha   90.00
_cell.angle_beta   90.00
_cell.angle_gamma   90.00
#
_symmetry.space_group_name_H-M   'P 1'
#
loop_
_entity.id
_entity.type
_entity.pdbx_description
1 polymer ?
#
loop_
_entity_poly.entity_id
_entity_poly.type
_entity_poly.pdbx_seq_one_letter_code
_entity_poly.pdbx_strand_id
1 'polypeptide(L)'
;MRASLATIALSAVALLLPVGGSAREIPENIKQLKAAIIAKGDCQKKLASGFRVTEGNPTTGAYCGDMLDKYGIIYQQMPSGQLSDMDVDCDGQQANRTGDDGSCGLSTDTQPQTSFRSNVRANGAAAAIGVQDLNPFIHSYVVFGNTNEGKPSWPSFDPQDRGRRKLLGGKRVEPLSVMAVVCGDNLFYGLWGDENGPDGRYPMIGEAGIGLARACFGGATTIDGGHGWSNTDVLYLAFTGSDAVPDASRQPRWDATNFADFERSLAPVGDALVSRVEKSAAGRPACPPSFLRLPGIIHSTLVAALPLAAQPTSYRAMRQRPSR
;
A
#
# COMPACT_ATOMS: atom_id res chain seq x y z
N MET A 1 -54.13 -55.01 18.54
CA MET A 1 -52.93 -54.47 17.88
C MET A 1 -53.14 -52.97 17.69
N ARG A 2 -52.48 -52.12 18.49
CA ARG A 2 -52.51 -50.66 18.36
C ARG A 2 -51.09 -50.22 18.00
N ALA A 3 -50.89 -49.71 16.79
CA ALA A 3 -49.61 -49.18 16.36
C ALA A 3 -49.56 -47.68 16.70
N SER A 4 -48.58 -47.29 17.52
CA SER A 4 -48.23 -45.90 17.77
C SER A 4 -47.39 -45.37 16.61
N LEU A 5 -47.83 -44.29 15.97
CA LEU A 5 -47.02 -43.50 15.05
C LEU A 5 -46.37 -42.36 15.85
N ALA A 6 -45.07 -42.49 16.10
CA ALA A 6 -44.25 -41.40 16.63
C ALA A 6 -43.77 -40.53 15.46
N THR A 7 -44.29 -39.32 15.37
CA THR A 7 -43.88 -38.31 14.39
C THR A 7 -42.57 -37.68 14.85
N ILE A 8 -41.46 -38.01 14.18
CA ILE A 8 -40.16 -37.37 14.39
C ILE A 8 -40.17 -36.04 13.63
N ALA A 9 -40.24 -34.93 14.35
CA ALA A 9 -40.05 -33.60 13.78
C ALA A 9 -38.56 -33.38 13.52
N LEU A 10 -38.16 -33.35 12.24
CA LEU A 10 -36.83 -32.95 11.81
C LEU A 10 -36.73 -31.41 11.88
N SER A 11 -36.09 -30.88 12.92
CA SER A 11 -35.74 -29.47 12.99
C SER A 11 -34.62 -29.16 11.98
N ALA A 12 -34.97 -28.49 10.88
CA ALA A 12 -33.99 -27.95 9.95
C ALA A 12 -33.26 -26.76 10.59
N VAL A 13 -32.04 -27.01 11.07
CA VAL A 13 -31.11 -25.94 11.46
C VAL A 13 -30.58 -25.33 10.16
N ALA A 14 -31.10 -24.17 9.78
CA ALA A 14 -30.53 -23.37 8.71
C ALA A 14 -29.14 -22.88 9.16
N LEU A 15 -28.07 -23.48 8.64
CA LEU A 15 -26.73 -22.90 8.72
C LEU A 15 -26.77 -21.58 7.95
N LEU A 16 -26.82 -20.47 8.68
CA LEU A 16 -26.43 -19.16 8.15
C LEU A 16 -24.93 -19.23 7.86
N LEU A 17 -24.57 -19.56 6.62
CA LEU A 17 -23.21 -19.33 6.13
C LEU A 17 -22.96 -17.83 6.20
N PRO A 18 -21.91 -17.36 6.90
CA PRO A 18 -21.58 -15.95 6.87
C PRO A 18 -21.27 -15.60 5.41
N VAL A 19 -22.04 -14.67 4.85
CA VAL A 19 -21.67 -13.95 3.62
C VAL A 19 -20.54 -13.01 4.02
N GLY A 20 -19.38 -13.58 4.31
CA GLY A 20 -18.17 -12.85 4.64
C GLY A 20 -17.70 -12.14 3.38
N GLY A 21 -17.75 -10.81 3.40
CA GLY A 21 -16.99 -10.00 2.44
C GLY A 21 -15.53 -10.44 2.44
N SER A 22 -14.90 -10.41 1.27
CA SER A 22 -13.53 -10.86 0.98
C SER A 22 -12.44 -10.04 1.68
N ALA A 23 -12.57 -9.78 2.97
CA ALA A 23 -11.58 -9.04 3.72
C ALA A 23 -10.48 -10.01 4.16
N ARG A 24 -9.25 -9.79 3.69
CA ARG A 24 -8.11 -10.63 4.08
C ARG A 24 -7.60 -10.16 5.42
N GLU A 25 -7.17 -11.09 6.27
CA GLU A 25 -6.38 -10.73 7.43
C GLU A 25 -5.08 -10.04 6.97
N ILE A 26 -4.71 -8.95 7.64
CA ILE A 26 -3.45 -8.27 7.33
C ILE A 26 -2.28 -9.20 7.71
N PRO A 27 -1.39 -9.57 6.76
CA PRO A 27 -0.22 -10.38 7.07
C PRO A 27 0.71 -9.69 8.07
N GLU A 28 1.36 -10.47 8.93
CA GLU A 28 2.17 -9.94 10.05
C GLU A 28 3.28 -8.98 9.59
N ASN A 29 3.93 -9.26 8.46
CA ASN A 29 4.93 -8.35 7.87
C ASN A 29 4.33 -7.00 7.44
N ILE A 30 3.08 -6.98 6.99
CA ILE A 30 2.37 -5.74 6.63
C ILE A 30 1.86 -5.00 7.87
N LYS A 31 1.41 -5.71 8.92
CA LYS A 31 1.10 -5.10 10.23
C LYS A 31 2.32 -4.38 10.79
N GLN A 32 3.48 -5.04 10.77
CA GLN A 32 4.75 -4.47 11.22
C GLN A 32 5.18 -3.28 10.36
N LEU A 33 5.01 -3.36 9.03
CA LEU A 33 5.30 -2.25 8.14
C LEU A 33 4.43 -1.03 8.46
N LYS A 34 3.10 -1.22 8.61
CA LYS A 34 2.15 -0.15 8.99
C LYS A 34 2.56 0.47 10.32
N ALA A 35 2.84 -0.34 11.34
CA ALA A 35 3.29 0.14 12.64
C ALA A 35 4.61 0.93 12.56
N ALA A 36 5.58 0.47 11.76
CA ALA A 36 6.84 1.18 11.56
C ALA A 36 6.66 2.52 10.84
N ILE A 37 5.78 2.59 9.84
CA ILE A 37 5.42 3.84 9.15
C ILE A 37 4.81 4.85 10.12
N ILE A 38 3.83 4.41 10.91
CA ILE A 38 3.16 5.24 11.92
C ILE A 38 4.16 5.72 12.98
N ALA A 39 4.95 4.81 13.55
CA ALA A 39 5.93 5.12 14.60
C ALA A 39 7.03 6.08 14.13
N LYS A 40 7.34 6.10 12.82
CA LYS A 40 8.30 7.03 12.24
C LYS A 40 7.82 8.48 12.28
N GLY A 41 6.51 8.70 12.33
CA GLY A 41 5.90 10.03 12.29
C GLY A 41 5.85 10.57 10.87
N ASP A 42 7.00 10.94 10.33
CA ASP A 42 7.11 11.54 8.99
C ASP A 42 8.06 10.71 8.11
N CYS A 43 7.69 10.49 6.86
CA CYS A 43 8.60 9.86 5.91
C CYS A 43 9.77 10.79 5.57
N GLN A 44 10.96 10.20 5.43
CA GLN A 44 12.20 10.94 5.21
C GLN A 44 12.43 11.23 3.72
N LYS A 45 12.12 10.26 2.86
CA LYS A 45 12.19 10.37 1.40
C LYS A 45 10.81 10.70 0.85
N LYS A 46 10.48 11.99 0.81
CA LYS A 46 9.28 12.50 0.13
C LYS A 46 9.54 12.55 -1.38
N LEU A 47 8.78 11.78 -2.16
CA LEU A 47 8.85 11.78 -3.62
C LEU A 47 8.04 12.95 -4.20
N ALA A 48 6.94 13.29 -3.54
CA ALA A 48 6.16 14.51 -3.75
C ALA A 48 5.44 14.86 -2.45
N SER A 49 5.11 16.14 -2.26
CA SER A 49 4.41 16.63 -1.06
C SER A 49 3.56 17.86 -1.39
N GLY A 50 2.69 18.25 -0.46
CA GLY A 50 1.80 19.41 -0.62
C GLY A 50 0.35 19.01 -0.90
N PHE A 51 0.00 17.76 -0.63
CA PHE A 51 -1.35 17.23 -0.84
C PHE A 51 -2.21 17.33 0.42
N ARG A 52 -3.52 17.20 0.27
CA ARG A 52 -4.48 17.03 1.38
C ARG A 52 -5.10 15.64 1.31
N VAL A 53 -5.54 15.16 2.47
CA VAL A 53 -6.38 13.96 2.57
C VAL A 53 -7.83 14.42 2.69
N THR A 54 -8.17 15.26 3.68
CA THR A 54 -9.48 15.94 3.73
C THR A 54 -9.39 17.44 3.41
N GLU A 55 -10.50 18.06 3.00
CA GLU A 55 -10.57 19.52 2.74
C GLU A 55 -10.12 20.37 3.94
N GLY A 56 -10.39 19.89 5.17
CA GLY A 56 -10.05 20.58 6.41
C GLY A 56 -8.57 20.47 6.80
N ASN A 57 -7.80 19.57 6.18
CA ASN A 57 -6.40 19.37 6.54
C ASN A 57 -5.46 20.39 5.86
N PRO A 58 -4.30 20.68 6.46
CA PRO A 58 -3.24 21.43 5.79
C PRO A 58 -2.63 20.60 4.65
N THR A 59 -2.13 21.28 3.61
CA THR A 59 -1.44 20.68 2.44
C THR A 59 -0.08 20.08 2.83
N THR A 60 -0.10 18.97 3.55
CA THR A 60 1.10 18.35 4.16
C THR A 60 1.29 16.88 3.82
N GLY A 61 0.30 16.28 3.12
CA GLY A 61 0.38 14.92 2.63
C GLY A 61 1.50 14.74 1.61
N ALA A 62 2.03 13.52 1.58
CA ALA A 62 3.16 13.17 0.73
C ALA A 62 3.05 11.74 0.17
N TYR A 63 3.62 11.56 -1.02
CA TYR A 63 4.02 10.26 -1.53
C TYR A 63 5.43 9.96 -1.03
N CYS A 64 5.57 8.85 -0.33
CA CYS A 64 6.76 8.49 0.42
C CYS A 64 7.49 7.32 -0.24
N GLY A 65 8.81 7.46 -0.35
CA GLY A 65 9.71 6.50 -0.98
C GLY A 65 10.65 5.80 0.00
N ASP A 66 10.40 5.88 1.30
CA ASP A 66 11.26 5.25 2.33
C ASP A 66 11.40 3.74 2.14
N MET A 67 10.40 3.10 1.53
CA MET A 67 10.36 1.66 1.25
C MET A 67 10.69 1.34 -0.21
N LEU A 68 11.01 2.35 -1.03
CA LEU A 68 11.16 2.20 -2.47
C LEU A 68 12.41 1.40 -2.84
N ASP A 69 13.53 1.67 -2.19
CA ASP A 69 14.80 1.02 -2.55
C ASP A 69 14.89 -0.40 -2.01
N LYS A 70 14.27 -0.65 -0.86
CA LYS A 70 14.29 -1.97 -0.22
C LYS A 70 13.21 -2.91 -0.78
N TYR A 71 11.97 -2.43 -0.91
CA TYR A 71 10.82 -3.27 -1.24
C TYR A 71 10.13 -2.88 -2.54
N GLY A 72 10.56 -1.80 -3.21
CA GLY A 72 9.87 -1.29 -4.39
C GLY A 72 8.50 -0.69 -4.04
N ILE A 73 8.33 -0.13 -2.84
CA ILE A 73 7.04 0.36 -2.36
C ILE A 73 7.02 1.89 -2.27
N ILE A 74 5.93 2.47 -2.75
CA ILE A 74 5.54 3.86 -2.56
C ILE A 74 4.25 3.87 -1.73
N TYR A 75 4.14 4.78 -0.76
CA TYR A 75 2.95 4.88 0.09
C TYR A 75 2.58 6.34 0.36
N GLN A 76 1.33 6.59 0.74
CA GLN A 76 0.85 7.91 1.15
C GLN A 76 0.99 8.07 2.67
N GLN A 77 1.40 9.25 3.12
CA GLN A 77 1.50 9.55 4.55
C GLN A 77 1.24 11.03 4.84
N MET A 78 0.56 11.27 5.96
CA MET A 78 0.37 12.59 6.58
C MET A 78 1.33 12.75 7.78
N PRO A 79 1.62 13.99 8.21
CA PRO A 79 2.55 14.17 9.32
C PRO A 79 2.12 13.51 10.63
N SER A 80 3.09 13.27 11.51
CA SER A 80 2.87 12.74 12.86
C SER A 80 2.26 11.33 12.89
N GLY A 81 2.60 10.50 11.91
CA GLY A 81 2.25 9.08 11.86
C GLY A 81 0.86 8.82 11.29
N GLN A 82 0.14 9.86 10.90
CA GLN A 82 -1.14 9.75 10.23
C GLN A 82 -0.97 9.18 8.83
N LEU A 83 -1.92 8.36 8.41
CA LEU A 83 -1.95 7.78 7.08
C LEU A 83 -2.88 8.59 6.17
N SER A 84 -3.41 7.98 5.12
CA SER A 84 -4.43 8.62 4.29
C SER A 84 -5.82 8.32 4.84
N ASP A 85 -6.79 9.08 4.36
CA ASP A 85 -8.20 8.76 4.40
C ASP A 85 -8.60 7.87 3.22
N MET A 86 -9.91 7.71 2.98
CA MET A 86 -10.43 7.02 1.81
C MET A 86 -11.70 7.70 1.30
N ASP A 87 -11.49 8.64 0.38
CA ASP A 87 -12.53 9.21 -0.47
C ASP A 87 -12.99 8.20 -1.54
N VAL A 88 -14.11 8.54 -2.18
CA VAL A 88 -14.86 7.65 -3.06
C VAL A 88 -14.77 8.13 -4.50
N ASP A 89 -14.19 7.29 -5.34
CA ASP A 89 -14.20 7.47 -6.77
C ASP A 89 -15.36 6.71 -7.43
N CYS A 90 -16.03 7.38 -8.35
CA CYS A 90 -17.18 6.89 -9.11
C CYS A 90 -16.92 6.87 -10.62
N ASP A 91 -15.68 7.11 -11.02
CA ASP A 91 -15.24 7.17 -12.41
C ASP A 91 -15.28 5.82 -13.12
N GLY A 92 -15.09 5.87 -14.44
CA GLY A 92 -15.08 4.70 -15.31
C GLY A 92 -16.40 4.42 -16.00
N GLN A 93 -16.78 3.14 -16.08
CA GLN A 93 -17.96 2.70 -16.81
C GLN A 93 -19.22 3.29 -16.18
N GLN A 94 -19.93 4.18 -16.87
CA GLN A 94 -21.17 4.80 -16.36
C GLN A 94 -22.46 4.11 -16.81
N ALA A 95 -22.44 3.38 -17.93
CA ALA A 95 -23.63 2.74 -18.49
C ALA A 95 -23.71 1.25 -18.11
N ASN A 96 -24.92 0.77 -17.80
CA ASN A 96 -25.20 -0.62 -17.48
C ASN A 96 -24.25 -1.20 -16.41
N ARG A 97 -23.94 -0.39 -15.39
CA ARG A 97 -23.09 -0.80 -14.28
C ARG A 97 -23.77 -1.91 -13.49
N THR A 98 -23.24 -3.12 -13.58
CA THR A 98 -23.59 -4.18 -12.63
C THR A 98 -23.21 -3.71 -11.23
N GLY A 99 -24.11 -3.91 -10.25
CA GLY A 99 -23.86 -3.55 -8.85
C GLY A 99 -24.08 -2.07 -8.50
N ASP A 100 -24.49 -1.24 -9.46
CA ASP A 100 -24.88 0.14 -9.18
C ASP A 100 -26.20 0.17 -8.42
N ASP A 101 -26.13 0.60 -7.16
CA ASP A 101 -27.26 0.79 -6.26
C ASP A 101 -27.62 2.26 -6.04
N GLY A 102 -27.07 3.14 -6.89
CA GLY A 102 -27.28 4.58 -6.83
C GLY A 102 -26.36 5.30 -5.84
N SER A 103 -25.45 4.61 -5.13
CA SER A 103 -24.56 5.27 -4.16
C SER A 103 -23.61 6.28 -4.81
N CYS A 104 -23.33 6.19 -6.12
CA CYS A 104 -22.59 7.23 -6.84
C CYS A 104 -23.43 8.47 -7.19
N GLY A 105 -24.75 8.47 -6.95
CA GLY A 105 -25.64 9.56 -7.35
C GLY A 105 -25.41 10.90 -6.64
N LEU A 106 -24.63 10.91 -5.55
CA LEU A 106 -24.24 12.11 -4.82
C LEU A 106 -22.85 12.64 -5.19
N SER A 107 -22.07 11.92 -6.01
CA SER A 107 -20.79 12.45 -6.50
C SER A 107 -21.02 13.63 -7.43
N THR A 108 -20.21 14.67 -7.26
CA THR A 108 -20.28 15.91 -8.04
C THR A 108 -19.17 16.03 -9.09
N ASP A 109 -18.27 15.06 -9.13
CA ASP A 109 -17.03 15.04 -9.90
C ASP A 109 -16.89 13.80 -10.81
N THR A 110 -17.83 12.84 -10.74
CA THR A 110 -17.83 11.61 -11.56
C THR A 110 -17.54 11.91 -13.05
N GLN A 111 -16.53 11.24 -13.59
CA GLN A 111 -16.13 11.23 -14.98
C GLN A 111 -16.61 9.97 -15.71
N PRO A 112 -16.83 10.06 -17.03
CA PRO A 112 -17.28 8.92 -17.83
C PRO A 112 -16.19 7.89 -18.14
N GLN A 113 -15.00 8.04 -17.56
CA GLN A 113 -13.85 7.18 -17.83
C GLN A 113 -12.84 7.26 -16.68
N THR A 114 -12.11 6.16 -16.46
CA THR A 114 -10.92 6.21 -15.63
C THR A 114 -9.70 6.69 -16.43
N SER A 115 -8.65 7.14 -15.75
CA SER A 115 -7.37 7.49 -16.38
C SER A 115 -6.77 6.32 -17.18
N PHE A 116 -7.03 5.07 -16.78
CA PHE A 116 -6.48 3.88 -17.44
C PHE A 116 -7.48 3.10 -18.29
N ARG A 117 -8.58 3.71 -18.71
CA ARG A 117 -9.51 3.13 -19.68
C ARG A 117 -8.80 2.55 -20.91
N SER A 118 -7.81 3.24 -21.45
CA SER A 118 -7.06 2.78 -22.62
C SER A 118 -6.26 1.51 -22.33
N ASN A 119 -5.67 1.38 -21.13
CA ASN A 119 -4.99 0.18 -20.67
C ASN A 119 -5.95 -0.99 -20.46
N VAL A 120 -7.15 -0.74 -19.93
CA VAL A 120 -8.20 -1.77 -19.80
C VAL A 120 -8.59 -2.30 -21.17
N ARG A 121 -8.83 -1.41 -22.15
CA ARG A 121 -9.17 -1.82 -23.54
C ARG A 121 -8.03 -2.53 -24.26
N ALA A 122 -6.78 -2.21 -23.92
CA ALA A 122 -5.60 -2.88 -24.47
C ALA A 122 -5.29 -4.22 -23.76
N ASN A 123 -5.88 -4.48 -22.60
CA ASN A 123 -5.73 -5.75 -21.91
C ASN A 123 -6.50 -6.83 -22.68
N GLY A 124 -5.79 -7.81 -23.25
CA GLY A 124 -6.38 -8.82 -24.13
C GLY A 124 -7.53 -9.62 -23.51
N ALA A 125 -7.50 -9.82 -22.18
CA ALA A 125 -8.55 -10.56 -21.47
C ALA A 125 -9.81 -9.73 -21.27
N ALA A 126 -9.66 -8.49 -20.77
CA ALA A 126 -10.76 -7.54 -20.66
C ALA A 126 -11.39 -7.26 -22.03
N ALA A 127 -10.57 -7.02 -23.05
CA ALA A 127 -10.99 -6.78 -24.41
C ALA A 127 -11.77 -7.95 -25.01
N ALA A 128 -11.34 -9.20 -24.76
CA ALA A 128 -11.99 -10.40 -25.30
C ALA A 128 -13.43 -10.58 -24.83
N ILE A 129 -13.78 -10.05 -23.65
CA ILE A 129 -15.14 -10.09 -23.09
C ILE A 129 -15.84 -8.73 -23.15
N GLY A 130 -15.24 -7.74 -23.81
CA GLY A 130 -15.84 -6.43 -24.06
C GLY A 130 -15.81 -5.44 -22.90
N VAL A 131 -15.00 -5.66 -21.86
CA VAL A 131 -14.82 -4.70 -20.77
C VAL A 131 -14.11 -3.45 -21.31
N GLN A 132 -14.81 -2.31 -21.29
CA GLN A 132 -14.35 -1.06 -21.88
C GLN A 132 -13.63 -0.13 -20.91
N ASP A 133 -13.89 -0.30 -19.61
CA ASP A 133 -13.35 0.51 -18.51
C ASP A 133 -13.57 -0.23 -17.17
N LEU A 134 -13.06 0.33 -16.08
CA LEU A 134 -13.35 -0.13 -14.73
C LEU A 134 -14.79 0.20 -14.33
N ASN A 135 -15.48 -0.73 -13.67
CA ASN A 135 -16.78 -0.46 -13.06
C ASN A 135 -16.53 -0.22 -11.56
N PRO A 136 -16.81 0.97 -11.01
CA PRO A 136 -16.43 1.34 -9.65
C PRO A 136 -17.08 0.48 -8.57
N PHE A 137 -18.18 -0.20 -8.86
CA PHE A 137 -18.87 -1.10 -7.92
C PHE A 137 -18.30 -2.53 -7.91
N ILE A 138 -17.56 -2.91 -8.96
CA ILE A 138 -17.16 -4.30 -9.21
C ILE A 138 -15.65 -4.45 -9.27
N HIS A 139 -14.99 -3.62 -10.08
CA HIS A 139 -13.56 -3.69 -10.26
C HIS A 139 -12.90 -2.97 -9.08
N SER A 140 -12.32 -3.74 -8.15
CA SER A 140 -11.52 -3.17 -7.05
C SER A 140 -10.35 -2.39 -7.62
N TYR A 141 -10.36 -1.07 -7.44
CA TYR A 141 -9.27 -0.20 -7.89
C TYR A 141 -9.02 0.95 -6.91
N VAL A 142 -7.83 1.53 -7.06
CA VAL A 142 -7.28 2.62 -6.26
C VAL A 142 -6.97 3.80 -7.16
N VAL A 143 -7.25 5.00 -6.67
CA VAL A 143 -6.81 6.26 -7.28
C VAL A 143 -5.46 6.63 -6.67
N PHE A 144 -4.42 6.71 -7.49
CA PHE A 144 -3.06 6.94 -6.99
C PHE A 144 -2.24 7.77 -7.96
N GLY A 145 -1.45 8.71 -7.44
CA GLY A 145 -0.82 9.73 -8.28
C GLY A 145 -1.75 10.93 -8.48
N ASN A 146 -1.16 12.04 -8.93
CA ASN A 146 -1.85 13.31 -9.10
C ASN A 146 -1.36 13.99 -10.36
N THR A 147 -2.31 14.43 -11.18
CA THR A 147 -2.04 15.32 -12.30
C THR A 147 -2.22 16.77 -11.86
N ASN A 148 -1.58 17.71 -12.56
CA ASN A 148 -1.75 19.15 -12.34
C ASN A 148 -2.12 19.89 -13.63
N GLU A 149 -2.74 19.16 -14.57
CA GLU A 149 -3.18 19.70 -15.86
C GLU A 149 -4.16 20.87 -15.63
N GLY A 150 -3.93 22.01 -16.26
CA GLY A 150 -4.76 23.21 -16.04
C GLY A 150 -4.59 23.90 -14.67
N LYS A 151 -3.87 23.31 -13.70
CA LYS A 151 -3.49 23.93 -12.42
C LYS A 151 -1.99 23.78 -12.14
N PRO A 152 -1.10 24.43 -12.91
CA PRO A 152 0.36 24.19 -12.86
C PRO A 152 1.02 24.54 -11.52
N SER A 153 0.38 25.35 -10.67
CA SER A 153 0.85 25.65 -9.32
C SER A 153 0.58 24.53 -8.30
N TRP A 154 -0.24 23.54 -8.67
CA TRP A 154 -0.53 22.38 -7.83
C TRP A 154 0.62 21.36 -7.89
N PRO A 155 0.92 20.69 -6.77
CA PRO A 155 1.86 19.57 -6.78
C PRO A 155 1.30 18.43 -7.65
N SER A 156 2.20 17.70 -8.29
CA SER A 156 1.87 16.50 -9.07
C SER A 156 2.82 15.36 -8.75
N PHE A 157 2.30 14.15 -8.88
CA PHE A 157 3.07 12.92 -8.71
C PHE A 157 2.65 11.92 -9.77
N ASP A 158 3.61 11.51 -10.60
CA ASP A 158 3.42 10.48 -11.63
C ASP A 158 4.12 9.20 -11.16
N PRO A 159 3.39 8.16 -10.72
CA PRO A 159 3.97 6.89 -10.27
C PRO A 159 4.72 6.13 -11.37
N GLN A 160 4.51 6.46 -12.65
CA GLN A 160 5.28 5.92 -13.77
C GLN A 160 6.63 6.63 -13.97
N ASP A 161 6.84 7.77 -13.32
CA ASP A 161 8.06 8.59 -13.38
C ASP A 161 8.43 9.03 -14.82
N ARG A 162 7.45 9.23 -15.70
CA ARG A 162 7.65 9.41 -17.16
C ARG A 162 8.48 10.64 -17.52
N GLY A 163 8.46 11.66 -16.66
CA GLY A 163 9.28 12.88 -16.80
C GLY A 163 10.40 13.02 -15.77
N ARG A 164 10.55 12.07 -14.83
CA ARG A 164 11.36 12.25 -13.63
C ARG A 164 12.25 11.05 -13.25
N ARG A 165 12.45 10.05 -14.15
CA ARG A 165 13.19 8.75 -14.07
C ARG A 165 14.29 8.52 -13.01
N LYS A 166 14.88 9.57 -12.45
CA LYS A 166 15.79 9.54 -11.29
C LYS A 166 15.05 9.52 -9.95
N LEU A 167 13.83 10.05 -9.85
CA LEU A 167 13.08 10.17 -8.61
C LEU A 167 12.81 8.79 -8.02
N LEU A 168 12.43 7.83 -8.88
CA LEU A 168 12.19 6.47 -8.46
C LEU A 168 13.40 5.54 -8.62
N GLY A 169 14.58 6.08 -8.96
CA GLY A 169 15.78 5.28 -9.18
C GLY A 169 15.61 4.24 -10.30
N GLY A 170 14.89 4.60 -11.37
CA GLY A 170 14.56 3.73 -12.49
C GLY A 170 13.41 2.75 -12.25
N LYS A 171 12.85 2.71 -11.04
CA LYS A 171 11.63 1.95 -10.72
C LYS A 171 10.39 2.73 -11.20
N ARG A 172 9.27 2.04 -11.37
CA ARG A 172 7.98 2.65 -11.72
C ARG A 172 6.83 1.75 -11.30
N VAL A 173 5.70 2.35 -10.95
CA VAL A 173 4.42 1.65 -10.88
C VAL A 173 3.86 1.64 -12.30
N GLU A 174 3.45 0.48 -12.80
CA GLU A 174 2.88 0.35 -14.14
C GLU A 174 1.35 0.50 -14.07
N PRO A 175 0.67 1.07 -15.08
CA PRO A 175 -0.79 1.12 -15.11
C PRO A 175 -1.41 -0.27 -14.86
N LEU A 176 -2.48 -0.32 -14.09
CA LEU A 176 -3.13 -1.57 -13.64
C LEU A 176 -2.24 -2.48 -12.77
N SER A 177 -1.18 -1.95 -12.16
CA SER A 177 -0.46 -2.67 -11.10
C SER A 177 -1.39 -2.94 -9.92
N VAL A 178 -1.30 -4.13 -9.33
CA VAL A 178 -1.97 -4.43 -8.06
C VAL A 178 -1.32 -3.64 -6.94
N MET A 179 -2.15 -2.97 -6.16
CA MET A 179 -1.83 -2.24 -4.94
C MET A 179 -2.43 -2.98 -3.74
N ALA A 180 -1.80 -2.82 -2.58
CA ALA A 180 -2.33 -3.29 -1.30
C ALA A 180 -2.92 -2.11 -0.53
N VAL A 181 -4.13 -2.27 0.00
CA VAL A 181 -4.84 -1.26 0.79
C VAL A 181 -5.18 -1.87 2.14
N VAL A 182 -4.71 -1.23 3.21
CA VAL A 182 -5.01 -1.63 4.59
C VAL A 182 -5.95 -0.63 5.22
N CYS A 183 -7.18 -1.06 5.52
CA CYS A 183 -8.25 -0.26 6.11
C CYS A 183 -8.91 -1.07 7.23
N GLY A 184 -9.07 -0.47 8.40
CA GLY A 184 -9.42 -1.21 9.62
C GLY A 184 -8.45 -2.38 9.88
N ASP A 185 -9.02 -3.56 10.14
CA ASP A 185 -8.28 -4.81 10.37
C ASP A 185 -8.06 -5.66 9.11
N ASN A 186 -8.36 -5.09 7.95
CA ASN A 186 -8.45 -5.82 6.69
C ASN A 186 -7.40 -5.35 5.69
N LEU A 187 -6.95 -6.30 4.87
CA LEU A 187 -6.16 -6.07 3.66
C LEU A 187 -7.05 -6.36 2.44
N PHE A 188 -7.02 -5.44 1.49
CA PHE A 188 -7.63 -5.60 0.17
C PHE A 188 -6.60 -5.36 -0.93
N TYR A 189 -6.82 -5.97 -2.08
CA TYR A 189 -6.10 -5.65 -3.30
C TYR A 189 -6.98 -4.85 -4.26
N GLY A 190 -6.38 -3.87 -4.91
CA GLY A 190 -7.01 -3.09 -5.96
C GLY A 190 -6.03 -2.82 -7.09
N LEU A 191 -6.51 -2.69 -8.32
CA LEU A 191 -5.68 -2.20 -9.41
C LEU A 191 -5.40 -0.71 -9.20
N TRP A 192 -4.20 -0.24 -9.51
CA TRP A 192 -4.01 1.17 -9.79
C TRP A 192 -4.80 1.50 -11.06
N GLY A 193 -5.99 2.05 -10.88
CA GLY A 193 -7.02 2.19 -11.91
C GLY A 193 -7.22 3.62 -12.37
N ASP A 194 -6.93 4.58 -11.50
CA ASP A 194 -7.10 6.01 -11.77
C ASP A 194 -6.00 6.88 -11.14
N GLU A 195 -6.00 8.16 -11.50
CA GLU A 195 -5.12 9.20 -10.97
C GLU A 195 -5.97 10.39 -10.51
N ASN A 196 -5.61 11.01 -9.39
CA ASN A 196 -6.34 12.19 -8.93
C ASN A 196 -6.16 13.34 -9.92
N GLY A 197 -7.29 13.89 -10.35
CA GLY A 197 -7.36 15.08 -11.17
C GLY A 197 -6.98 16.35 -10.42
N PRO A 198 -6.81 17.47 -11.15
CA PRO A 198 -6.73 18.79 -10.58
C PRO A 198 -8.14 19.39 -10.51
N ASP A 199 -9.07 18.66 -9.92
CA ASP A 199 -10.45 19.04 -9.73
C ASP A 199 -10.67 19.55 -8.30
N GLY A 200 -11.85 20.14 -8.07
CA GLY A 200 -12.15 20.78 -6.79
C GLY A 200 -11.21 21.94 -6.41
N ARG A 201 -10.97 22.06 -5.09
CA ARG A 201 -10.31 23.22 -4.45
C ARG A 201 -8.86 22.98 -4.06
N TYR A 202 -8.47 21.73 -3.84
CA TYR A 202 -7.17 21.36 -3.29
C TYR A 202 -6.62 20.10 -3.99
N PRO A 203 -5.29 19.90 -4.02
CA PRO A 203 -4.69 18.67 -4.53
C PRO A 203 -4.90 17.53 -3.51
N MET A 204 -5.90 16.67 -3.74
CA MET A 204 -6.31 15.59 -2.84
C MET A 204 -5.54 14.29 -3.10
N ILE A 205 -5.42 13.43 -2.08
CA ILE A 205 -4.93 12.04 -2.15
C ILE A 205 -5.76 11.19 -1.20
N GLY A 206 -5.77 9.88 -1.40
CA GLY A 206 -6.45 8.94 -0.49
C GLY A 206 -7.84 8.59 -0.99
N GLU A 207 -7.94 7.97 -2.16
CA GLU A 207 -9.20 7.73 -2.83
C GLU A 207 -9.21 6.32 -3.47
N ALA A 208 -10.38 5.72 -3.54
CA ALA A 208 -10.59 4.41 -4.15
C ALA A 208 -11.97 4.30 -4.78
N GLY A 209 -12.12 3.38 -5.75
CA GLY A 209 -13.43 3.09 -6.33
C GLY A 209 -14.44 2.70 -5.25
N ILE A 210 -15.70 3.15 -5.40
CA ILE A 210 -16.75 3.01 -4.37
C ILE A 210 -16.93 1.59 -3.82
N GLY A 211 -16.73 0.56 -4.64
CA GLY A 211 -16.78 -0.84 -4.21
C GLY A 211 -15.71 -1.17 -3.17
N LEU A 212 -14.49 -0.67 -3.33
CA LEU A 212 -13.39 -0.86 -2.37
C LEU A 212 -13.63 -0.04 -1.10
N ALA A 213 -14.08 1.21 -1.23
CA ALA A 213 -14.40 2.05 -0.08
C ALA A 213 -15.50 1.43 0.80
N ARG A 214 -16.55 0.91 0.16
CA ARG A 214 -17.64 0.19 0.86
C ARG A 214 -17.16 -1.14 1.44
N ALA A 215 -16.24 -1.87 0.80
CA ALA A 215 -15.66 -3.07 1.39
C ALA A 215 -14.83 -2.77 2.66
N CYS A 216 -14.13 -1.63 2.69
CA CYS A 216 -13.34 -1.19 3.83
C CYS A 216 -14.18 -0.75 5.03
N PHE A 217 -15.22 0.06 4.81
CA PHE A 217 -15.93 0.78 5.88
C PHE A 217 -17.44 0.67 5.84
N GLY A 218 -17.98 0.04 4.79
CA GLY A 218 -19.40 0.09 4.44
C GLY A 218 -20.07 -1.27 4.53
N GLY A 219 -20.57 -1.59 5.73
CA GLY A 219 -21.90 -2.19 5.81
C GLY A 219 -22.95 -1.23 5.21
N ALA A 220 -22.92 -1.05 3.89
CA ALA A 220 -23.81 -0.36 2.97
C ALA A 220 -24.33 1.08 3.22
N THR A 221 -24.29 1.69 4.41
CA THR A 221 -25.12 2.90 4.68
C THR A 221 -24.43 4.24 4.88
N THR A 222 -23.10 4.34 4.93
CA THR A 222 -22.41 5.62 5.20
C THR A 222 -21.39 6.04 4.15
N ILE A 223 -21.09 5.18 3.19
CA ILE A 223 -20.12 5.44 2.12
C ILE A 223 -20.90 5.56 0.80
N ASP A 224 -20.84 6.74 0.21
CA ASP A 224 -21.47 7.09 -1.06
C ASP A 224 -20.59 8.10 -1.84
N GLY A 225 -20.97 8.46 -3.06
CA GLY A 225 -20.18 9.35 -3.91
C GLY A 225 -19.98 10.77 -3.37
N GLY A 226 -20.71 11.18 -2.32
CA GLY A 226 -20.49 12.44 -1.62
C GLY A 226 -19.84 12.27 -0.25
N HIS A 227 -19.65 11.03 0.23
CA HIS A 227 -19.19 10.75 1.59
C HIS A 227 -18.22 9.56 1.61
N GLY A 228 -16.92 9.87 1.72
CA GLY A 228 -15.86 8.91 2.02
C GLY A 228 -15.64 8.67 3.51
N TRP A 229 -14.54 8.01 3.82
CA TRP A 229 -14.04 7.78 5.17
C TRP A 229 -12.93 8.77 5.50
N SER A 230 -13.20 9.72 6.39
CA SER A 230 -12.31 10.86 6.67
C SER A 230 -11.24 10.62 7.74
N ASN A 231 -11.20 9.45 8.38
CA ASN A 231 -10.13 9.16 9.33
C ASN A 231 -8.83 8.80 8.60
N THR A 232 -7.70 9.28 9.11
CA THR A 232 -6.39 9.14 8.49
C THR A 232 -5.67 7.85 8.89
N ASP A 233 -6.33 6.71 8.70
CA ASP A 233 -5.88 5.38 9.15
C ASP A 233 -5.73 4.32 8.01
N VAL A 234 -5.86 4.77 6.76
CA VAL A 234 -5.77 3.94 5.56
C VAL A 234 -4.36 3.97 4.97
N LEU A 235 -3.76 2.78 4.80
CA LEU A 235 -2.45 2.63 4.17
C LEU A 235 -2.60 2.12 2.74
N TYR A 236 -2.16 2.94 1.78
CA TYR A 236 -2.00 2.56 0.38
C TYR A 236 -0.56 2.18 0.09
N LEU A 237 -0.33 0.99 -0.47
CA LEU A 237 0.98 0.50 -0.88
C LEU A 237 0.99 0.23 -2.39
N ALA A 238 1.66 1.12 -3.14
CA ALA A 238 1.92 0.94 -4.56
C ALA A 238 3.23 0.18 -4.76
N PHE A 239 3.20 -0.91 -5.51
CA PHE A 239 4.38 -1.71 -5.82
C PHE A 239 4.93 -1.36 -7.20
N THR A 240 6.24 -1.15 -7.27
CA THR A 240 6.93 -0.95 -8.55
C THR A 240 7.30 -2.28 -9.19
N GLY A 241 7.41 -2.26 -10.52
CA GLY A 241 7.86 -3.41 -11.31
C GLY A 241 6.74 -4.08 -12.10
N SER A 242 7.10 -4.72 -13.21
CA SER A 242 6.13 -5.38 -14.11
C SER A 242 5.44 -6.58 -13.48
N ASP A 243 6.02 -7.15 -12.42
CA ASP A 243 5.45 -8.26 -11.67
C ASP A 243 4.29 -7.85 -10.74
N ALA A 244 4.06 -6.54 -10.59
CA ALA A 244 2.86 -6.00 -9.96
C ALA A 244 1.65 -5.95 -10.93
N VAL A 245 1.88 -6.02 -12.24
CA VAL A 245 0.79 -6.07 -13.23
C VAL A 245 0.32 -7.52 -13.39
N PRO A 246 -0.99 -7.79 -13.32
CA PRO A 246 -1.52 -9.10 -13.64
C PRO A 246 -1.13 -9.55 -15.06
N ASP A 247 -0.54 -10.73 -15.15
CA ASP A 247 -0.15 -11.36 -16.42
C ASP A 247 -1.15 -12.44 -16.85
N ALA A 248 -0.89 -13.09 -17.99
CA ALA A 248 -1.77 -14.10 -18.55
C ALA A 248 -2.04 -15.30 -17.61
N SER A 249 -1.15 -15.58 -16.64
CA SER A 249 -1.28 -16.68 -15.68
C SER A 249 -2.02 -16.30 -14.40
N ARG A 250 -2.16 -15.00 -14.12
CA ARG A 250 -2.76 -14.47 -12.88
C ARG A 250 -3.73 -13.33 -13.21
N GLN A 251 -4.57 -13.53 -14.22
CA GLN A 251 -5.45 -12.50 -14.74
C GLN A 251 -6.55 -12.14 -13.74
N PRO A 252 -6.95 -10.85 -13.66
CA PRO A 252 -8.16 -10.47 -12.96
C PRO A 252 -9.38 -11.15 -13.58
N ARG A 253 -10.38 -11.44 -12.76
CA ARG A 253 -11.69 -11.90 -13.22
C ARG A 253 -12.48 -10.72 -13.78
N TRP A 254 -12.10 -10.27 -14.97
CA TRP A 254 -12.75 -9.16 -15.68
C TRP A 254 -14.25 -9.39 -15.93
N ASP A 255 -14.70 -10.64 -15.87
CA ASP A 255 -16.11 -11.06 -15.97
C ASP A 255 -16.83 -11.13 -14.62
N ALA A 256 -16.18 -10.69 -13.53
CA ALA A 256 -16.78 -10.68 -12.20
C ALA A 256 -18.08 -9.85 -12.20
N THR A 257 -19.07 -10.34 -11.47
CA THR A 257 -20.38 -9.68 -11.34
C THR A 257 -20.58 -9.02 -9.97
N ASN A 258 -19.57 -9.09 -9.11
CA ASN A 258 -19.55 -8.47 -7.79
C ASN A 258 -18.11 -8.11 -7.38
N PHE A 259 -17.96 -7.12 -6.50
CA PHE A 259 -16.68 -6.67 -5.97
C PHE A 259 -15.83 -7.82 -5.39
N ALA A 260 -16.47 -8.67 -4.58
CA ALA A 260 -15.80 -9.72 -3.83
C ALA A 260 -15.10 -10.74 -4.75
N ASP A 261 -15.69 -11.07 -5.90
CA ASP A 261 -15.09 -11.95 -6.91
C ASP A 261 -13.92 -11.31 -7.63
N PHE A 262 -14.03 -10.02 -7.98
CA PHE A 262 -12.95 -9.31 -8.66
C PHE A 262 -11.76 -9.12 -7.71
N GLU A 263 -11.98 -8.59 -6.50
CA GLU A 263 -10.93 -8.42 -5.48
C GLU A 263 -10.19 -9.73 -5.24
N ARG A 264 -10.93 -10.84 -5.06
CA ARG A 264 -10.32 -12.15 -4.80
C ARG A 264 -9.41 -12.61 -5.93
N SER A 265 -9.75 -12.27 -7.17
CA SER A 265 -8.95 -12.63 -8.34
C SER A 265 -7.57 -11.98 -8.36
N LEU A 266 -7.38 -10.88 -7.61
CA LEU A 266 -6.10 -10.18 -7.50
C LEU A 266 -5.14 -10.85 -6.52
N ALA A 267 -5.62 -11.79 -5.68
CA ALA A 267 -4.83 -12.45 -4.65
C ALA A 267 -3.49 -13.02 -5.12
N PRO A 268 -3.40 -13.76 -6.24
CA PRO A 268 -2.14 -14.40 -6.62
C PRO A 268 -1.03 -13.39 -6.93
N VAL A 269 -1.39 -12.19 -7.38
CA VAL A 269 -0.45 -11.08 -7.61
C VAL A 269 -0.19 -10.35 -6.30
N GLY A 270 -1.26 -9.97 -5.59
CA GLY A 270 -1.20 -9.24 -4.33
C GLY A 270 -0.41 -9.97 -3.23
N ASP A 271 -0.68 -11.25 -3.01
CA ASP A 271 -0.03 -12.09 -2.00
C ASP A 271 1.48 -12.20 -2.29
N ALA A 272 1.84 -12.35 -3.57
CA ALA A 272 3.24 -12.35 -4.01
C ALA A 272 3.94 -11.01 -3.75
N LEU A 273 3.25 -9.88 -4.01
CA LEU A 273 3.77 -8.53 -3.77
C LEU A 273 4.01 -8.27 -2.28
N VAL A 274 3.01 -8.56 -1.43
CA VAL A 274 3.15 -8.33 0.03
C VAL A 274 4.20 -9.23 0.65
N SER A 275 4.46 -10.42 0.09
CA SER A 275 5.53 -11.31 0.56
C SER A 275 6.94 -10.74 0.40
N ARG A 276 7.14 -9.74 -0.47
CA ARG A 276 8.43 -9.04 -0.66
C ARG A 276 8.83 -8.22 0.57
N VAL A 277 7.83 -7.79 1.35
CA VAL A 277 8.08 -7.10 2.60
C VAL A 277 8.60 -8.14 3.58
N GLU A 278 9.93 -8.20 3.72
CA GLU A 278 10.56 -9.07 4.70
C GLU A 278 9.93 -8.84 6.08
N LYS A 279 9.75 -9.92 6.83
CA LYS A 279 9.52 -9.83 8.29
C LYS A 279 10.77 -9.15 8.86
N SER A 280 10.71 -7.84 9.05
CA SER A 280 11.79 -7.15 9.75
C SER A 280 11.89 -7.82 11.11
N ALA A 281 13.08 -8.37 11.40
CA ALA A 281 13.39 -9.00 12.66
C ALA A 281 13.03 -8.04 13.80
N ALA A 282 11.86 -8.24 14.41
CA ALA A 282 11.55 -7.72 15.71
C ALA A 282 12.64 -8.25 16.66
N GLY A 283 13.50 -7.36 17.15
CA GLY A 283 14.49 -7.68 18.18
C GLY A 283 15.95 -7.61 17.76
N ARG A 284 16.46 -6.40 17.51
CA ARG A 284 17.71 -6.01 18.17
C ARG A 284 17.39 -4.79 19.02
N PRO A 285 17.36 -4.90 20.37
CA PRO A 285 17.37 -3.71 21.20
C PRO A 285 18.60 -2.90 20.82
N ALA A 286 18.43 -1.58 20.67
CA ALA A 286 19.54 -0.67 20.58
C ALA A 286 20.50 -1.00 21.73
N CYS A 287 21.75 -1.32 21.41
CA CYS A 287 22.79 -1.41 22.41
C CYS A 287 22.78 -0.07 23.17
N PRO A 288 22.66 -0.03 24.50
CA PRO A 288 22.72 1.23 25.22
C PRO A 288 24.07 1.90 24.93
N PRO A 289 24.13 3.23 24.88
CA PRO A 289 25.38 3.93 24.61
C PRO A 289 26.41 3.48 25.65
N SER A 290 27.54 2.98 25.18
CA SER A 290 28.71 2.70 26.00
C SER A 290 29.03 3.94 26.82
N PHE A 291 28.75 3.89 28.12
CA PHE A 291 29.20 4.92 29.03
C PHE A 291 30.70 5.08 28.88
N LEU A 292 31.11 6.31 28.57
CA LEU A 292 32.47 6.80 28.69
C LEU A 292 33.06 6.30 30.02
N ARG A 293 34.00 5.34 29.97
CA ARG A 293 34.90 5.11 31.10
C ARG A 293 35.94 6.24 31.08
N LEU A 294 35.74 7.21 31.96
CA LEU A 294 36.77 8.18 32.35
C LEU A 294 37.99 7.42 32.95
N PRO A 295 39.22 7.91 32.75
CA PRO A 295 40.42 7.30 33.29
C PRO A 295 40.61 7.76 34.74
N GLY A 296 40.94 6.84 35.66
CA GLY A 296 41.37 7.27 36.99
C GLY A 296 41.57 6.17 38.05
N ILE A 297 42.82 6.12 38.52
CA ILE A 297 43.26 5.84 39.90
C ILE A 297 43.62 4.39 40.26
N ILE A 298 44.92 4.10 40.05
CA ILE A 298 45.92 3.60 41.03
C ILE A 298 45.39 2.71 42.18
N HIS A 299 45.81 1.44 42.18
CA HIS A 299 46.30 0.78 43.40
C HIS A 299 47.43 -0.20 43.08
N SER A 300 48.49 -0.08 43.88
CA SER A 300 49.74 -0.84 43.83
C SER A 300 49.65 -1.99 44.84
N THR A 301 50.18 -3.18 44.52
CA THR A 301 51.01 -4.01 45.44
C THR A 301 51.55 -5.29 44.78
N LEU A 302 52.87 -5.48 44.96
CA LEU A 302 53.74 -6.68 45.04
C LEU A 302 53.55 -7.87 44.07
N VAL A 303 54.47 -8.13 43.13
CA VAL A 303 55.80 -8.80 43.23
C VAL A 303 55.73 -10.34 43.36
N ALA A 304 56.13 -11.03 42.29
CA ALA A 304 56.94 -12.25 42.34
C ALA A 304 57.74 -12.38 41.02
N ALA A 305 59.02 -12.73 41.14
CA ALA A 305 60.07 -12.62 40.12
C ALA A 305 60.32 -13.92 39.33
N LEU A 306 60.66 -13.76 38.03
CA LEU A 306 61.72 -14.38 37.17
C LEU A 306 62.00 -15.92 37.22
N PRO A 307 62.55 -16.57 36.15
CA PRO A 307 63.55 -16.07 35.19
C PRO A 307 63.23 -16.32 33.68
N LEU A 308 63.57 -15.40 32.77
CA LEU A 308 64.82 -15.24 32.01
C LEU A 308 65.13 -16.38 31.02
N ALA A 309 64.91 -16.13 29.72
CA ALA A 309 65.61 -16.81 28.63
C ALA A 309 65.73 -15.89 27.39
N ALA A 310 66.99 -15.55 27.12
CA ALA A 310 67.68 -15.05 25.92
C ALA A 310 66.90 -14.69 24.63
N GLN A 311 67.17 -13.47 24.14
CA GLN A 311 67.18 -13.14 22.71
C GLN A 311 68.47 -13.60 22.03
N PRO A 312 68.49 -13.69 20.69
CA PRO A 312 69.46 -12.87 19.96
C PRO A 312 68.86 -12.13 18.74
N THR A 313 69.22 -10.84 18.64
CA THR A 313 69.78 -10.14 17.45
C THR A 313 69.38 -10.64 16.05
N SER A 314 68.89 -9.85 15.09
CA SER A 314 69.43 -8.59 14.57
C SER A 314 68.76 -8.25 13.22
N TYR A 315 69.07 -7.04 12.71
CA TYR A 315 68.84 -6.48 11.37
C TYR A 315 67.47 -5.85 11.05
N ARG A 316 67.33 -4.74 10.32
CA ARG A 316 68.04 -3.45 10.12
C ARG A 316 67.32 -2.78 8.93
N ALA A 317 66.97 -1.50 9.10
CA ALA A 317 66.81 -0.44 8.09
C ALA A 317 65.66 -0.45 7.06
N MET A 318 64.78 0.55 7.23
CA MET A 318 64.51 1.70 6.32
C MET A 318 64.54 1.52 4.79
N ARG A 319 63.44 1.95 4.13
CA ARG A 319 63.30 3.11 3.20
C ARG A 319 61.90 3.07 2.57
N GLN A 320 60.99 4.02 2.87
CA GLN A 320 60.67 5.25 2.13
C GLN A 320 60.63 5.15 0.57
N ARG A 321 59.38 5.19 0.03
CA ARG A 321 58.80 6.02 -1.09
C ARG A 321 59.52 6.10 -2.47
N PRO A 322 58.90 6.65 -3.56
CA PRO A 322 57.47 6.80 -3.95
C PRO A 322 57.18 6.49 -5.46
N SER A 323 55.90 6.61 -5.83
CA SER A 323 55.32 7.14 -7.09
C SER A 323 55.81 6.67 -8.46
N ARG A 324 54.89 6.05 -9.21
CA ARG A 324 54.45 6.50 -10.54
C ARG A 324 52.93 6.40 -10.63
#